data_AF-A0AAE9GUY4-F1
#
_entry.id   AF-A0AAE9GUY4-F1
#
_cell.length_a   1.000
_cell.length_b   1.000
_cell.length_c   1.000
_cell.angle_alpha   90.00
_cell.angle_beta   90.00
_cell.angle_gamma   90.00
#
_symmetry.space_group_name_H-M   'P 1'
#
loop_
_entity.id
_entity.type
_entity.pdbx_description
1 polymer ?
#
loop_
_entity_poly.entity_id
_entity_poly.type
_entity_poly.pdbx_seq_one_letter_code
_entity_poly.pdbx_strand_id
1 'polypeptide(L)'
;MKHPILLITASIVLLAACQSSQPALGPNGAEQLSSIHHLCILENAKKSNPTLNQQIAQSLTKYGISSETVDVTSNRKRLYEPECRYNLRYNTQGSKDNINYISLLIRTPEHPVASLRANPNFQRAQSQQAEIDRIIAQLLNK
;
A
#
# COMPACT_ATOMS: atom_id res chain seq x y z
N MET A 1 -52.74 29.44 28.07
CA MET A 1 -51.43 30.04 27.73
C MET A 1 -50.33 29.05 28.07
N LYS A 2 -49.51 28.70 27.06
CA LYS A 2 -48.10 28.24 27.08
C LYS A 2 -47.68 27.03 27.96
N HIS A 3 -47.39 25.91 27.28
CA HIS A 3 -46.54 24.82 27.75
C HIS A 3 -45.05 25.22 27.72
N PRO A 4 -44.22 24.70 28.64
CA PRO A 4 -42.80 24.52 28.37
C PRO A 4 -42.48 23.03 28.29
N ILE A 5 -42.21 22.56 27.07
CA ILE A 5 -41.59 21.25 26.83
C ILE A 5 -40.10 21.43 27.15
N LEU A 6 -39.60 20.70 28.15
CA LEU A 6 -38.18 20.57 28.44
C LEU A 6 -37.53 19.71 27.34
N LEU A 7 -36.88 20.38 26.39
CA LEU A 7 -35.97 19.74 25.43
C LEU A 7 -34.65 19.41 26.14
N ILE A 8 -34.49 18.16 26.54
CA ILE A 8 -33.19 17.63 26.94
C ILE A 8 -32.44 17.28 25.65
N THR A 9 -31.54 18.16 25.23
CA THR A 9 -30.60 17.90 24.14
C THR A 9 -29.57 16.88 24.60
N ALA A 10 -29.77 15.62 24.24
CA ALA A 10 -28.75 14.58 24.36
C ALA A 10 -27.67 14.83 23.31
N SER A 11 -26.56 15.46 23.73
CA SER A 11 -25.35 15.55 22.93
C SER A 11 -24.70 14.17 22.84
N ILE A 12 -25.01 13.42 21.80
CA ILE A 12 -24.27 12.23 21.43
C ILE A 12 -22.96 12.72 20.84
N VAL A 13 -21.92 12.83 21.67
CA VAL A 13 -20.55 13.00 21.18
C VAL A 13 -20.18 11.68 20.51
N LEU A 14 -20.43 11.59 19.20
CA LEU A 14 -19.86 10.57 18.34
C LEU A 14 -18.35 10.78 18.36
N LEU A 15 -17.65 10.10 19.28
CA LEU A 15 -16.23 9.82 19.11
C LEU A 15 -16.11 8.90 17.89
N ALA A 16 -16.01 9.53 16.71
CA ALA A 16 -15.46 8.88 15.55
C ALA A 16 -14.02 8.50 15.90
N ALA A 17 -13.85 7.26 16.36
CA ALA A 17 -12.56 6.61 16.45
C ALA A 17 -12.06 6.39 15.01
N CYS A 18 -11.57 7.45 14.37
CA CYS A 18 -10.72 7.33 13.19
C CYS A 18 -9.33 6.87 13.66
N GLN A 19 -9.25 5.66 14.18
CA GLN A 19 -7.98 4.93 14.21
C GLN A 19 -7.74 4.37 12.81
N SER A 20 -7.53 5.26 11.84
CA SER A 20 -6.91 4.88 10.59
C SER A 20 -5.44 4.61 10.91
N SER A 21 -5.07 3.33 11.00
CA SER A 21 -3.70 2.84 10.92
C SER A 21 -3.10 3.05 9.51
N GLN A 22 -3.51 4.15 8.85
CA GLN A 22 -2.95 4.60 7.60
C GLN A 22 -1.51 5.03 7.86
N PRO A 23 -0.53 4.42 7.20
CA PRO A 23 0.85 4.86 7.31
C PRO A 23 0.91 6.34 6.92
N ALA A 24 1.56 7.15 7.76
CA ALA A 24 1.53 8.60 7.66
C ALA A 24 2.20 9.06 6.36
N LEU A 25 1.36 9.38 5.39
CA LEU A 25 1.71 10.14 4.21
C LEU A 25 1.94 11.60 4.61
N GLY A 26 2.92 12.27 4.01
CA GLY A 26 3.07 13.72 4.17
C GLY A 26 1.82 14.49 3.67
N PRO A 27 1.77 15.82 3.83
CA PRO A 27 0.58 16.63 3.52
C PRO A 27 -0.01 16.40 2.11
N ASN A 28 0.85 16.09 1.13
CA ASN A 28 0.45 15.87 -0.27
C ASN A 28 0.39 14.38 -0.66
N GLY A 29 0.49 13.46 0.29
CA GLY A 29 0.69 12.05 -0.04
C GLY A 29 -0.55 11.38 -0.63
N ALA A 30 -1.77 11.83 -0.30
CA ALA A 30 -2.99 11.36 -0.94
C ALA A 30 -3.03 11.73 -2.44
N GLU A 31 -2.62 12.95 -2.78
CA GLU A 31 -2.48 13.41 -4.17
C GLU A 31 -1.40 12.59 -4.89
N GLN A 32 -0.24 12.39 -4.25
CA GLN A 32 0.84 11.57 -4.80
C GLN A 32 0.43 10.12 -5.06
N LEU A 33 -0.41 9.52 -4.20
CA LEU A 33 -0.95 8.18 -4.44
C LEU A 33 -1.90 8.16 -5.64
N SER A 34 -2.71 9.20 -5.81
CA SER A 34 -3.67 9.31 -6.91
C SER A 34 -2.99 9.47 -8.28
N SER A 35 -1.78 10.03 -8.31
CA SER A 35 -0.99 10.25 -9.53
C SER A 35 -0.11 9.06 -9.93
N ILE A 36 -0.17 7.94 -9.21
CA ILE A 36 0.66 6.77 -9.53
C ILE A 36 0.08 6.07 -10.76
N HIS A 37 0.85 6.05 -11.84
CA HIS A 37 0.52 5.31 -13.08
C HIS A 37 1.49 4.15 -13.36
N HIS A 38 2.64 4.13 -12.67
CA HIS A 38 3.65 3.09 -12.82
C HIS A 38 4.33 2.78 -11.47
N LEU A 39 4.62 1.50 -11.22
CA LEU A 39 5.32 1.02 -10.03
C LEU A 39 6.40 -0.01 -10.37
N CYS A 40 7.60 0.15 -9.79
CA CYS A 40 8.65 -0.86 -9.89
C CYS A 40 8.56 -1.84 -8.70
N ILE A 41 8.37 -3.12 -8.99
CA ILE A 41 8.38 -4.21 -8.01
C ILE A 41 9.83 -4.60 -7.76
N LEU A 42 10.33 -4.33 -6.56
CA LEU A 42 11.71 -4.60 -6.20
C LEU A 42 11.87 -6.07 -5.83
N GLU A 43 12.58 -6.77 -6.69
CA GLU A 43 12.93 -8.16 -6.46
C GLU A 43 14.33 -8.27 -5.85
N ASN A 44 14.48 -9.18 -4.90
CA ASN A 44 15.78 -9.60 -4.42
C ASN A 44 16.20 -10.84 -5.23
N ALA A 45 17.19 -10.72 -6.11
CA ALA A 45 17.66 -11.85 -6.93
C ALA A 45 18.02 -13.11 -6.12
N LYS A 46 18.47 -12.97 -4.87
CA LYS A 46 18.80 -14.11 -4.00
C LYS A 46 17.57 -14.88 -3.52
N LYS A 47 16.38 -14.29 -3.62
CA LYS A 47 15.08 -14.84 -3.21
C LYS A 47 14.00 -14.38 -4.20
N SER A 48 14.25 -14.60 -5.49
CA SER A 48 13.28 -14.28 -6.54
C SER A 48 11.98 -15.04 -6.31
N ASN A 49 10.85 -14.37 -6.56
CA ASN A 49 9.54 -15.00 -6.51
C ASN A 49 8.68 -14.46 -7.67
N PRO A 50 8.85 -15.04 -8.87
CA PRO A 50 8.16 -14.58 -10.07
C PRO A 50 6.64 -14.66 -9.96
N THR A 51 6.13 -15.70 -9.29
CA THR A 51 4.70 -15.87 -9.04
C THR A 51 4.14 -14.70 -8.26
N LEU A 52 4.79 -14.30 -7.16
CA LEU A 52 4.35 -13.18 -6.34
C LEU A 52 4.45 -11.84 -7.10
N ASN A 53 5.51 -11.65 -7.91
CA ASN A 53 5.62 -10.46 -8.77
C ASN A 53 4.45 -10.38 -9.75
N GLN A 54 4.07 -11.51 -10.35
CA GLN A 54 2.92 -11.58 -11.26
C GLN A 54 1.60 -11.29 -10.53
N GLN A 55 1.40 -11.84 -9.33
CA GLN A 55 0.20 -11.59 -8.52
C GLN A 55 0.07 -10.10 -8.14
N ILE A 56 1.18 -9.46 -7.75
CA ILE A 56 1.23 -8.03 -7.46
C ILE A 56 0.92 -7.21 -8.72
N ALA A 57 1.55 -7.53 -9.85
CA ALA A 57 1.31 -6.85 -11.12
C ALA A 57 -0.16 -6.96 -11.57
N GLN A 58 -0.78 -8.13 -11.38
CA GLN A 58 -2.20 -8.33 -11.63
C GLN A 58 -3.08 -7.44 -10.74
N SER A 59 -2.78 -7.34 -9.44
CA SER A 59 -3.49 -6.43 -8.53
C SER A 59 -3.34 -4.96 -8.94
N LEU A 60 -2.15 -4.53 -9.35
CA LEU A 60 -1.90 -3.17 -9.82
C LEU A 60 -2.68 -2.83 -11.10
N THR A 61 -2.77 -3.79 -12.03
CA THR A 61 -3.50 -3.64 -13.29
C THR A 61 -4.99 -3.36 -13.05
N LYS A 62 -5.59 -3.88 -11.97
CA LYS A 62 -6.99 -3.60 -11.59
C LYS A 62 -7.26 -2.11 -11.33
N TYR A 63 -6.22 -1.35 -10.99
CA TYR A 63 -6.29 0.09 -10.75
C TYR A 63 -5.72 0.91 -11.93
N GLY A 64 -5.44 0.28 -13.08
CA GLY A 64 -4.84 0.94 -14.23
C GLY A 64 -3.37 1.33 -14.03
N ILE A 65 -2.69 0.71 -13.06
CA ILE A 65 -1.28 0.99 -12.74
C ILE A 65 -0.42 -0.07 -13.44
N SER A 66 0.48 0.40 -14.30
CA SER A 66 1.48 -0.46 -14.93
C SER A 66 2.61 -0.80 -13.95
N SER A 67 3.33 -1.91 -14.20
CA SER A 67 4.45 -2.28 -13.35
C SER A 67 5.53 -3.06 -14.07
N GLU A 68 6.77 -2.92 -13.62
CA GLU A 68 7.89 -3.77 -14.01
C GLU A 68 8.56 -4.38 -12.78
N THR A 69 9.25 -5.51 -12.95
CA THR A 69 10.09 -6.10 -11.90
C THR A 69 11.52 -5.62 -12.08
N VAL A 70 12.12 -5.11 -11.00
CA VAL A 70 13.49 -4.58 -11.01
C VAL A 70 14.35 -5.41 -10.06
N ASP A 71 15.39 -6.04 -10.61
CA ASP A 71 16.44 -6.64 -9.79
C ASP A 71 17.41 -5.56 -9.30
N VAL A 72 17.27 -5.22 -8.02
CA VAL A 72 18.10 -4.21 -7.36
C VAL A 72 19.48 -4.73 -6.96
N THR A 73 19.72 -6.03 -7.10
CA THR A 73 21.00 -6.69 -6.78
C THR A 73 22.02 -6.44 -7.88
N SER A 74 21.61 -6.60 -9.14
CA SER A 74 22.44 -6.35 -10.32
C SER A 74 22.32 -4.93 -10.85
N ASN A 75 21.15 -4.29 -10.72
CA ASN A 75 20.88 -2.97 -11.30
C ASN A 75 20.29 -1.97 -10.29
N ARG A 76 21.09 -1.63 -9.26
CA ARG A 76 20.66 -0.67 -8.22
C ARG A 76 20.37 0.73 -8.76
N LYS A 77 20.98 1.13 -9.89
CA LYS A 77 20.79 2.46 -10.49
C LYS A 77 19.34 2.70 -10.92
N ARG A 78 18.66 1.65 -11.40
CA ARG A 78 17.25 1.70 -11.82
C ARG A 78 16.31 2.26 -10.75
N LEU A 79 16.62 2.10 -9.46
CA LEU A 79 15.83 2.66 -8.35
C LEU A 79 15.74 4.19 -8.31
N TYR A 80 16.67 4.88 -8.97
CA TYR A 80 16.78 6.33 -8.95
C TYR A 80 16.38 6.96 -10.28
N GLU A 81 15.98 6.15 -11.25
CA GLU A 81 15.48 6.62 -12.53
C GLU A 81 14.03 7.11 -12.37
N PRO A 82 13.60 8.15 -13.12
CA PRO A 82 12.28 8.75 -12.98
C PRO A 82 11.13 7.74 -13.09
N GLU A 83 11.30 6.70 -13.90
CA GLU A 83 10.33 5.64 -14.14
C GLU A 83 10.08 4.81 -12.87
N CYS A 84 11.06 4.66 -11.97
CA CYS A 84 10.94 3.90 -10.72
C CYS A 84 10.78 4.77 -9.46
N ARG A 85 10.30 6.01 -9.65
CA ARG A 85 9.97 6.94 -8.55
C ARG A 85 9.14 6.30 -7.44
N TYR A 86 8.18 5.45 -7.83
CA TYR A 86 7.38 4.65 -6.92
C TYR A 86 7.80 3.19 -7.01
N ASN A 87 8.01 2.54 -5.87
CA ASN A 87 8.45 1.15 -5.85
C ASN A 87 7.77 0.35 -4.74
N LEU A 88 7.45 -0.91 -5.05
CA LEU A 88 6.95 -1.88 -4.09
C LEU A 88 8.08 -2.79 -3.65
N ARG A 89 8.23 -2.98 -2.35
CA ARG A 89 9.13 -3.97 -1.76
C ARG A 89 8.34 -4.93 -0.93
N TYR A 90 8.45 -6.22 -1.19
CA TYR A 90 7.87 -7.25 -0.33
C TYR A 90 8.95 -8.00 0.45
N ASN A 91 8.52 -8.61 1.54
CA ASN A 91 9.30 -9.58 2.28
C ASN A 91 8.47 -10.85 2.43
N THR A 92 9.11 -12.02 2.31
CA THR A 92 8.47 -13.32 2.51
C THR A 92 9.02 -13.99 3.77
N GLN A 93 8.17 -14.76 4.45
CA GLN A 93 8.54 -15.60 5.60
C GLN A 93 8.84 -17.03 5.14
N GLY A 94 9.99 -17.56 5.57
CA GLY A 94 10.36 -18.96 5.37
C GLY A 94 10.53 -19.37 3.90
N SER A 95 10.30 -20.65 3.61
CA SER A 95 10.44 -21.29 2.29
C SER A 95 9.13 -21.40 1.51
N LYS A 96 8.01 -20.88 2.04
CA LYS A 96 6.65 -21.16 1.54
C LYS A 96 5.99 -20.00 0.78
N ASP A 97 6.75 -19.02 0.28
CA ASP A 97 6.22 -17.86 -0.45
C ASP A 97 5.16 -17.02 0.30
N ASN A 98 5.02 -17.25 1.61
CA ASN A 98 4.10 -16.52 2.46
C ASN A 98 4.64 -15.10 2.63
N ILE A 99 3.84 -14.12 2.24
CA ILE A 99 4.20 -12.71 2.40
C ILE A 99 4.25 -12.38 3.90
N ASN A 100 5.29 -11.66 4.32
CA ASN A 100 5.38 -11.03 5.63
C ASN A 100 4.77 -9.63 5.60
N TYR A 101 5.15 -8.85 4.59
CA TYR A 101 4.61 -7.53 4.32
C TYR A 101 4.88 -7.12 2.87
N ILE A 102 4.10 -6.17 2.38
CA ILE A 102 4.40 -5.36 1.19
C ILE A 102 4.52 -3.91 1.65
N SER A 103 5.55 -3.22 1.19
CA SER A 103 5.76 -1.81 1.43
C SER A 103 5.74 -1.04 0.11
N LEU A 104 4.93 0.02 0.03
CA LEU A 104 5.01 1.05 -1.00
C LEU A 104 5.99 2.13 -0.56
N LEU A 105 7.05 2.30 -1.33
CA LEU A 105 8.08 3.31 -1.13
C LEU A 105 7.88 4.41 -2.15
N ILE A 106 7.65 5.62 -1.66
CA ILE A 106 7.50 6.82 -2.46
C ILE A 106 8.83 7.57 -2.40
N ARG A 107 9.57 7.57 -3.51
CA ARG A 107 10.83 8.31 -3.62
C ARG A 107 10.55 9.62 -4.32
N THR A 108 10.88 10.72 -3.70
CA THR A 108 10.87 12.03 -4.35
C THR A 108 12.26 12.64 -4.17
N PRO A 109 12.92 13.16 -5.21
CA PRO A 109 14.27 13.73 -5.06
C PRO A 109 14.38 14.79 -3.97
N GLU A 110 13.29 15.51 -3.72
CA GLU A 110 13.20 16.64 -2.79
C GLU A 110 12.86 16.26 -1.34
N HIS A 111 12.45 15.01 -1.07
CA HIS A 111 12.01 14.59 0.27
C HIS A 111 12.51 13.19 0.68
N PRO A 112 12.61 12.92 2.00
CA PRO A 112 12.87 11.58 2.51
C PRO A 112 11.87 10.56 1.96
N VAL A 113 12.34 9.33 1.73
CA VAL A 113 11.51 8.23 1.21
C VAL A 113 10.38 7.93 2.20
N ALA A 114 9.13 8.16 1.79
CA ALA A 114 7.98 7.72 2.55
C ALA A 114 7.76 6.22 2.33
N SER A 115 7.40 5.49 3.39
CA SER A 115 7.17 4.05 3.35
C SER A 115 5.82 3.71 3.96
N LEU A 116 4.89 3.25 3.11
CA LEU A 116 3.63 2.68 3.55
C LEU A 116 3.80 1.17 3.63
N ARG A 117 3.54 0.56 4.79
CA ARG A 117 3.65 -0.90 4.97
C ARG A 117 2.29 -1.49 5.29
N ALA A 118 1.98 -2.60 4.63
CA ALA A 118 0.82 -3.42 4.93
C ALA A 118 1.25 -4.88 5.11
N ASN A 119 0.68 -5.53 6.14
CA ASN A 119 0.91 -6.93 6.45
C ASN A 119 -0.29 -7.76 5.97
N PRO A 120 -0.07 -9.01 5.52
CA PRO A 120 -1.15 -9.89 5.13
C PRO A 120 -1.91 -10.42 6.33
N ASN A 121 -3.18 -10.72 6.13
CA ASN A 121 -4.06 -11.44 7.03
C ASN A 121 -4.65 -12.66 6.33
N PHE A 122 -3.83 -13.70 6.17
CA PHE A 122 -4.24 -14.94 5.50
C PHE A 122 -5.30 -15.74 6.26
N GLN A 123 -5.57 -15.44 7.54
CA GLN A 123 -6.66 -16.09 8.29
C GLN A 123 -8.04 -15.72 7.75
N ARG A 124 -8.17 -14.57 7.09
CA ARG A 124 -9.43 -14.07 6.53
C ARG A 124 -9.48 -14.11 5.00
N ALA A 125 -8.37 -14.47 4.37
CA ALA A 125 -8.25 -14.44 2.92
C ALA A 125 -8.77 -15.73 2.28
N GLN A 126 -9.57 -15.58 1.21
CA GLN A 126 -10.05 -16.71 0.42
C GLN A 126 -8.94 -17.33 -0.45
N SER A 127 -7.93 -16.54 -0.82
CA SER A 127 -6.77 -16.96 -1.59
C SER A 127 -5.60 -15.99 -1.38
N GLN A 128 -4.38 -16.40 -1.76
CA GLN A 128 -3.21 -15.52 -1.73
C GLN A 128 -3.42 -14.28 -2.61
N GLN A 129 -4.00 -14.44 -3.81
CA GLN A 129 -4.30 -13.33 -4.71
C GLN A 129 -5.28 -12.33 -4.08
N ALA A 130 -6.35 -12.82 -3.45
CA ALA A 130 -7.34 -11.95 -2.80
C ALA A 130 -6.70 -11.12 -1.66
N GLU A 131 -5.74 -11.71 -0.94
CA GLU A 131 -5.02 -10.99 0.10
C GLU A 131 -4.06 -9.94 -0.46
N ILE A 132 -3.38 -10.26 -1.57
CA ILE A 132 -2.54 -9.29 -2.28
C ILE A 132 -3.40 -8.14 -2.81
N ASP A 133 -4.57 -8.42 -3.39
CA ASP A 133 -5.50 -7.39 -3.85
C ASP A 133 -5.88 -6.44 -2.71
N ARG A 134 -6.21 -6.99 -1.54
CA ARG A 134 -6.54 -6.21 -0.33
C ARG A 134 -5.37 -5.34 0.14
N ILE A 135 -4.16 -5.90 0.15
CA ILE A 135 -2.94 -5.17 0.54
C ILE A 135 -2.67 -4.02 -0.43
N ILE A 136 -2.74 -4.28 -1.74
CA ILE A 136 -2.50 -3.27 -2.76
C ILE A 136 -3.57 -2.16 -2.70
N ALA A 137 -4.84 -2.51 -2.51
CA ALA A 137 -5.92 -1.56 -2.26
C ALA A 137 -5.58 -0.64 -1.07
N GLN A 138 -5.19 -1.23 0.06
CA GLN A 138 -4.82 -0.50 1.27
C GLN A 138 -3.63 0.44 1.05
N LEU A 139 -2.59 0.01 0.33
CA LEU A 139 -1.39 0.81 0.05
C LEU A 139 -1.68 1.98 -0.91
N LEU A 140 -2.60 1.80 -1.84
CA LEU A 140 -3.00 2.80 -2.83
C LEU A 140 -4.16 3.68 -2.35
N ASN A 141 -4.71 3.42 -1.16
CA ASN A 141 -5.91 4.07 -0.64
C ASN A 141 -7.11 3.95 -1.61
N LYS A 142 -7.38 2.73 -2.08
CA LYS A 142 -8.47 2.37 -3.01
C LYS A 142 -9.47 1.40 -2.37
#